data_AF-A0A0A3XN70-F1
#
_entry.id   AF-A0A0A3XN70-F1
#
_cell.length_a   1.000
_cell.length_b   1.000
_cell.length_c   1.000
_cell.angle_alpha   90.00
_cell.angle_beta   90.00
_cell.angle_gamma   90.00
#
_symmetry.space_group_name_H-M   'P 1'
#
loop_
_entity.id
_entity.type
_entity.pdbx_description
1 polymer ?
#
loop_
_entity_poly.entity_id
_entity_poly.type
_entity_poly.pdbx_seq_one_letter_code
_entity_poly.pdbx_strand_id
1 'polypeptide(L)'
;MSVITIHPLLDGSPCLDTVRAQRVAKVAEMASRLVETGAFVDHGDSVMVLASFGYSLFEVHALVADARQVAAEHVVAMEMCEP
;
A
#
# COMPACT_ATOMS: atom_id res chain seq x y z
N MET A 1 11.00 -38.81 37.65
CA MET A 1 11.43 -38.34 36.31
C MET A 1 10.53 -37.18 35.93
N SER A 2 11.05 -35.95 35.83
CA SER A 2 10.25 -34.78 35.40
C SER A 2 10.36 -34.59 33.90
N VAL A 3 9.23 -34.47 33.22
CA VAL A 3 9.15 -34.16 31.79
C VAL A 3 9.45 -32.67 31.62
N ILE A 4 10.61 -32.35 31.07
CA ILE A 4 10.93 -30.98 30.66
C ILE A 4 10.20 -30.73 29.35
N THR A 5 9.15 -29.91 29.40
CA THR A 5 8.45 -29.44 28.19
C THR A 5 9.21 -28.23 27.66
N ILE A 6 9.85 -28.39 26.50
CA ILE A 6 10.54 -27.29 25.81
C ILE A 6 9.51 -26.60 24.93
N HIS A 7 9.14 -25.37 25.30
CA HIS A 7 8.37 -24.50 24.41
C HIS A 7 9.35 -23.80 23.46
N PRO A 8 9.24 -23.98 22.14
CA PRO A 8 10.04 -23.20 21.21
C PRO A 8 9.68 -21.72 21.38
N LEU A 9 10.69 -20.90 21.65
CA LEU A 9 10.55 -19.46 21.52
C LEU A 9 10.26 -19.17 20.05
N LEU A 10 9.21 -18.38 19.78
CA LEU A 10 8.95 -17.91 18.43
C LEU A 10 10.14 -17.05 17.99
N ASP A 11 11.03 -17.65 17.19
CA ASP A 11 12.15 -16.97 16.57
C ASP A 11 11.61 -15.98 15.53
N GLY A 12 11.49 -14.71 15.93
CA GLY A 12 11.13 -13.58 15.05
C GLY A 12 9.64 -13.25 15.01
N SER A 13 9.31 -11.95 15.05
CA SER A 13 7.92 -11.43 15.03
C SER A 13 7.24 -11.73 13.68
N PRO A 14 6.33 -12.72 13.59
CA PRO A 14 5.70 -13.11 12.32
C PRO A 14 4.62 -12.13 11.84
N CYS A 15 4.43 -11.02 12.56
CA CYS A 15 3.37 -10.05 12.31
C CYS A 15 3.83 -8.84 11.48
N LEU A 16 5.10 -8.44 11.57
CA LEU A 16 5.54 -7.20 10.93
C LEU A 16 5.67 -7.33 9.42
N ASP A 17 6.15 -8.48 8.92
CA ASP A 17 6.30 -8.69 7.48
C ASP A 17 4.96 -8.88 6.77
N THR A 18 4.01 -9.53 7.44
CA THR A 18 2.65 -9.70 6.91
C THR A 18 1.90 -8.37 6.86
N VAL A 19 1.99 -7.55 7.91
CA VAL A 19 1.42 -6.19 7.92
C VAL A 19 2.10 -5.30 6.88
N ARG A 20 3.42 -5.39 6.72
CA ARG A 20 4.16 -4.67 5.67
C ARG A 20 3.67 -5.07 4.29
N ALA A 21 3.55 -6.37 4.00
CA ALA A 21 3.08 -6.87 2.72
C ALA A 21 1.66 -6.41 2.41
N GLN A 22 0.75 -6.44 3.40
CA GLN A 22 -0.61 -5.92 3.26
C GLN A 22 -0.63 -4.43 2.94
N ARG A 23 0.20 -3.64 3.63
CA ARG A 23 0.34 -2.20 3.35
C ARG A 23 0.81 -1.95 1.91
N VAL A 24 1.86 -2.65 1.48
CA VAL A 24 2.41 -2.51 0.11
C VAL A 24 1.35 -2.88 -0.93
N ALA A 25 0.62 -3.98 -0.73
CA ALA A 25 -0.46 -4.39 -1.62
C ALA A 25 -1.56 -3.33 -1.69
N LYS A 26 -1.96 -2.74 -0.56
CA LYS A 26 -2.99 -1.70 -0.50
C LYS A 26 -2.54 -0.41 -1.19
N VAL A 27 -1.28 0.01 -1.01
CA VAL A 27 -0.70 1.16 -1.72
C VAL A 27 -0.72 0.94 -3.23
N ALA A 28 -0.31 -0.25 -3.69
CA ALA A 28 -0.32 -0.59 -5.11
C ALA A 28 -1.74 -0.58 -5.70
N GLU A 29 -2.72 -1.11 -4.96
CA GLU A 29 -4.13 -1.08 -5.34
C GLU A 29 -4.65 0.36 -5.51
N MET A 30 -4.40 1.22 -4.52
CA MET A 30 -4.78 2.63 -4.56
C MET A 30 -4.06 3.37 -5.69
N ALA A 31 -2.76 3.11 -5.89
CA ALA A 31 -1.98 3.70 -6.97
C ALA A 31 -2.57 3.36 -8.34
N SER A 32 -2.96 2.10 -8.58
CA SER A 32 -3.62 1.68 -9.82
C SER A 32 -4.87 2.50 -10.09
N ARG A 33 -5.72 2.72 -9.07
CA ARG A 33 -6.91 3.55 -9.20
C ARG A 33 -6.58 5.00 -9.54
N LEU A 34 -5.56 5.56 -8.92
CA LEU A 34 -5.14 6.93 -9.20
C LEU A 34 -4.56 7.08 -10.62
N VAL A 35 -3.82 6.08 -11.12
CA VAL A 35 -3.33 6.06 -12.50
C VAL A 35 -4.51 5.97 -13.47
N GLU A 36 -5.44 5.03 -13.25
CA GLU A 36 -6.63 4.84 -14.09
C GLU A 36 -7.46 6.14 -14.25
N THR A 37 -7.55 6.95 -13.20
CA THR A 37 -8.31 8.21 -13.23
C THR A 37 -7.46 9.46 -13.48
N GLY A 38 -6.13 9.35 -13.52
CA GLY A 38 -5.21 10.48 -13.60
C GLY A 38 -5.17 11.37 -12.34
N ALA A 39 -5.77 10.94 -11.24
CA ALA A 39 -6.02 11.79 -10.07
C ALA A 39 -4.88 11.76 -9.02
N PHE A 40 -3.63 11.54 -9.44
CA PHE A 40 -2.48 11.46 -8.53
C PHE A 40 -1.73 12.79 -8.34
N VAL A 41 -1.99 13.80 -9.18
CA VAL A 41 -1.26 15.08 -9.15
C VAL A 41 -1.67 15.96 -7.99
N ASP A 42 -2.98 16.13 -7.76
CA ASP A 42 -3.50 16.90 -6.63
C ASP A 42 -3.88 15.99 -5.46
N HIS A 43 -3.59 16.44 -4.24
CA HIS A 43 -3.87 15.66 -3.04
C HIS A 43 -5.37 15.54 -2.73
N GLY A 44 -6.12 16.64 -2.87
CA GLY A 44 -7.55 16.66 -2.61
C GLY A 44 -8.31 15.78 -3.59
N ASP A 45 -7.94 15.85 -4.87
CA ASP A 45 -8.51 14.99 -5.91
C ASP A 45 -8.21 13.51 -5.65
N SER A 46 -6.97 13.17 -5.26
CA SER A 46 -6.63 11.79 -4.88
C SER A 46 -7.51 11.26 -3.75
N VAL A 47 -7.68 12.06 -2.69
CA VAL A 47 -8.50 11.68 -1.53
C VAL A 47 -9.96 11.49 -1.94
N MET A 48 -10.51 12.42 -2.70
CA MET A 48 -11.91 12.37 -3.15
C MET A 48 -12.17 11.16 -4.05
N VAL A 49 -11.29 10.90 -5.02
CA VAL A 49 -11.39 9.76 -5.92
C VAL A 49 -11.31 8.45 -5.15
N LEU A 50 -10.31 8.27 -4.29
CA LEU A 50 -10.17 7.04 -3.51
C LEU A 50 -11.37 6.84 -2.55
N ALA A 51 -11.86 7.89 -1.91
CA ALA A 51 -13.07 7.80 -1.10
C ALA A 51 -14.29 7.36 -1.94
N SER A 52 -14.42 7.85 -3.18
CA SER A 52 -15.50 7.44 -4.09
C SER A 52 -15.41 5.98 -4.54
N PHE A 53 -14.21 5.40 -4.57
CA PHE A 53 -13.99 3.97 -4.79
C PHE A 53 -14.31 3.10 -3.56
N GLY A 54 -14.71 3.71 -2.43
CA GLY A 54 -15.15 3.01 -1.24
C GLY A 54 -14.03 2.62 -0.26
N TYR A 55 -12.81 3.10 -0.46
CA TYR A 55 -11.76 2.98 0.56
C TYR A 55 -12.16 3.73 1.82
N SER A 56 -11.79 3.22 3.00
CA SER A 56 -12.06 3.95 4.23
C SER A 56 -11.24 5.23 4.27
N LEU A 57 -11.81 6.32 4.81
CA LEU A 57 -11.08 7.59 4.93
C LEU A 57 -9.79 7.44 5.73
N PHE A 58 -9.77 6.53 6.71
CA PHE A 58 -8.56 6.21 7.46
C PHE A 58 -7.45 5.65 6.56
N GLU A 59 -7.74 4.62 5.76
CA GLU A 59 -6.77 4.04 4.82
C GLU A 59 -6.30 5.08 3.80
N VAL A 60 -7.24 5.87 3.27
CA VAL A 60 -6.93 6.93 2.30
C VAL A 60 -5.94 7.91 2.92
N HIS A 61 -6.25 8.51 4.06
CA HIS A 61 -5.33 9.47 4.68
C HIS A 61 -4.00 8.85 5.12
N ALA A 62 -3.99 7.59 5.52
CA ALA A 62 -2.76 6.90 5.93
C ALA A 62 -1.82 6.57 4.76
N LEU A 63 -2.36 6.35 3.55
CA LEU A 63 -1.61 5.77 2.43
C LEU A 63 -1.59 6.62 1.15
N VAL A 64 -2.38 7.70 1.06
CA VAL A 64 -2.52 8.50 -0.18
C VAL A 64 -1.21 9.12 -0.67
N ALA A 65 -0.30 9.52 0.22
CA ALA A 65 0.99 10.07 -0.17
C ALA A 65 1.81 9.03 -0.95
N ASP A 66 1.93 7.82 -0.41
CA ASP A 66 2.66 6.72 -1.04
C ASP A 66 1.98 6.26 -2.33
N ALA A 67 0.64 6.16 -2.32
CA ALA A 67 -0.12 5.76 -3.51
C ALA A 67 0.08 6.76 -4.66
N ARG A 68 0.09 8.06 -4.37
CA ARG A 68 0.38 9.11 -5.37
C ARG A 68 1.79 9.02 -5.92
N GLN A 69 2.77 8.78 -5.04
CA GLN A 69 4.15 8.62 -5.46
C GLN A 69 4.31 7.40 -6.39
N VAL A 70 3.78 6.24 -5.98
CA VAL A 70 3.83 5.01 -6.80
C VAL A 70 3.10 5.20 -8.14
N ALA A 71 1.96 5.90 -8.16
CA ALA A 71 1.26 6.23 -9.40
C ALA A 71 2.09 7.11 -10.34
N ALA A 72 2.75 8.15 -9.80
CA ALA A 72 3.62 9.01 -10.58
C ALA A 72 4.84 8.26 -11.13
N GLU A 73 5.49 7.44 -10.30
CA GLU A 73 6.61 6.58 -10.71
C GLU A 73 6.18 5.61 -11.82
N HIS A 74 4.98 5.03 -11.72
CA HIS A 74 4.45 4.15 -12.75
C HIS A 74 4.26 4.86 -14.09
N VAL A 75 3.65 6.06 -14.11
CA VAL A 75 3.47 6.84 -15.33
C VAL A 75 4.82 7.22 -15.95
N VAL A 76 5.77 7.69 -15.13
CA VAL A 76 7.13 8.00 -15.62
C VAL A 76 7.79 6.75 -16.20
N ALA A 77 7.67 5.59 -15.55
CA ALA A 77 8.24 4.35 -16.05
C ALA A 77 7.62 3.93 -17.39
N MET A 78 6.30 4.12 -17.58
CA MET A 78 5.64 3.85 -18.86
C MET A 78 6.18 4.74 -19.97
N GLU A 79 6.27 6.05 -19.74
CA GLU A 79 6.78 7.03 -20.71
C GLU A 79 8.26 6.75 -21.07
N MET A 80 9.08 6.36 -20.09
CA MET A 80 10.50 6.06 -20.31
C MET A 80 10.74 4.70 -20.99
N CYS A 81 9.73 3.83 -21.04
CA CYS A 81 9.79 2.54 -21.72
C CYS A 81 9.32 2.60 -23.19
N GLU A 82 8.71 3.68 -23.63
CA GLU A 82 8.39 3.90 -25.04
C GLU A 82 9.65 4.46 -25.76
N PRO A 83 10.21 3.74 -26.77
CA PRO A 83 11.41 4.15 -27.51
C PRO A 83 11.17 5.27 -28.55
#